data_AF-A0AAV2RWF8-F1
#
_entry.id   AF-A0AAV2RWF8-F1
#
_cell.length_a   1.000
_cell.length_b   1.000
_cell.length_c   1.000
_cell.angle_alpha   90.00
_cell.angle_beta   90.00
_cell.angle_gamma   90.00
#
_symmetry.space_group_name_H-M   'P 1'
#
loop_
_entity.id
_entity.type
_entity.pdbx_description
1 polymer ?
#
loop_
_entity_poly.entity_id
_entity_poly.type
_entity_poly.pdbx_seq_one_letter_code
_entity_poly.pdbx_strand_id
1 'polypeptide(L)'
;ERLISDYAHILNAQPKHVKGSGSLANQILNSKGEVDPNMYIVKPSMYYIHMENVLKFFKRDQILVVDGSQMSKDPLPVLQKLEKFLDIPQWYNEERLYYNKSKGFYCMNINHDIKCLNSAKGREHPTLDS
;
A
#
# COMPACT_ATOMS: atom_id res chain seq x y z
N GLU A 1 7.76 2.99 1.34
CA GLU A 1 7.02 2.12 0.38
C GLU A 1 5.93 2.87 -0.39
N ARG A 2 4.99 3.59 0.25
CA ARG A 2 3.90 4.28 -0.45
C ARG A 2 4.35 5.23 -1.57
N LEU A 3 5.33 6.10 -1.30
CA LEU A 3 5.88 7.02 -2.30
C LEU A 3 6.43 6.28 -3.53
N ILE A 4 7.10 5.15 -3.31
CA ILE A 4 7.65 4.32 -4.39
C ILE A 4 6.52 3.67 -5.20
N SER A 5 5.46 3.22 -4.53
CA SER A 5 4.27 2.68 -5.21
C SER A 5 3.54 3.75 -6.03
N ASP A 6 3.40 4.97 -5.51
CA ASP A 6 2.80 6.09 -6.24
C ASP A 6 3.70 6.52 -7.43
N TYR A 7 5.01 6.51 -7.25
CA TYR A 7 5.98 6.71 -8.33
C TYR A 7 5.87 5.64 -9.43
N ALA A 8 5.87 4.36 -9.06
CA ALA A 8 5.66 3.26 -10.00
C ALA A 8 4.33 3.40 -10.75
N HIS A 9 3.28 3.86 -10.05
CA HIS A 9 1.98 4.09 -10.66
C HIS A 9 2.04 5.20 -11.72
N ILE A 10 2.68 6.34 -11.43
CA ILE A 10 2.72 7.45 -12.39
C ILE A 10 3.53 7.12 -13.64
N LEU A 11 4.64 6.36 -13.49
CA LEU A 11 5.43 5.91 -14.63
C LEU A 11 4.62 5.04 -15.59
N ASN A 12 3.81 4.12 -15.04
CA ASN A 12 3.09 3.14 -15.85
C ASN A 12 1.71 3.62 -16.34
N ALA A 13 0.96 4.34 -15.49
CA ALA A 13 -0.44 4.69 -15.75
C ALA A 13 -0.63 6.15 -16.17
N GLN A 14 0.33 7.02 -15.88
CA GLN A 14 0.20 8.46 -16.06
C GLN A 14 1.49 9.12 -16.60
N PRO A 15 2.07 8.62 -17.72
CA PRO A 15 3.37 9.07 -18.21
C PRO A 15 3.41 10.58 -18.54
N LYS A 16 2.27 11.18 -18.87
CA LYS A 16 2.14 12.63 -19.11
C LYS A 16 2.48 13.52 -17.89
N HIS A 17 2.47 12.96 -16.69
CA HIS A 17 2.79 13.68 -15.45
C HIS A 17 4.25 13.50 -15.01
N VAL A 18 5.04 12.71 -15.75
CA VAL A 18 6.45 12.46 -15.48
C VAL A 18 7.31 13.59 -16.03
N LYS A 19 8.14 14.18 -15.18
CA LYS A 19 9.05 15.28 -15.52
C LYS A 19 10.45 14.77 -15.89
N GLY A 20 11.08 15.43 -16.86
CA GLY A 20 12.51 15.25 -17.16
C GLY A 20 12.89 13.80 -17.48
N SER A 21 14.02 13.33 -16.93
CA SER A 21 14.54 11.97 -17.15
C SER A 21 13.66 10.85 -16.56
N GLY A 22 12.56 11.20 -15.91
CA GLY A 22 11.67 10.25 -15.25
C GLY A 22 12.17 9.74 -13.91
N SER A 23 13.37 10.12 -13.45
CA SER A 23 13.89 9.72 -12.13
C SER A 23 13.00 10.22 -10.99
N LEU A 24 12.98 9.49 -9.87
CA LEU A 24 12.20 9.85 -8.68
C LEU A 24 12.59 11.23 -8.15
N ALA A 25 13.89 11.53 -8.09
CA ALA A 25 14.40 12.83 -7.65
C ALA A 25 13.81 13.99 -8.47
N ASN A 26 13.75 13.85 -9.81
CA ASN A 26 13.15 14.85 -10.68
C ASN A 26 11.64 15.04 -10.46
N GLN A 27 10.96 14.03 -9.90
CA GLN A 27 9.54 14.14 -9.59
C GLN A 27 9.28 14.84 -8.26
N ILE A 28 10.14 14.62 -7.25
CA ILE A 28 9.84 15.01 -5.87
C ILE A 28 10.64 16.21 -5.36
N LEU A 29 11.78 16.54 -5.97
CA LEU A 29 12.64 17.63 -5.49
C LEU A 29 12.21 18.98 -6.08
N ASN A 30 12.26 20.01 -5.25
CA ASN A 30 12.08 21.40 -5.65
C ASN A 30 13.40 22.00 -6.21
N SER A 31 13.38 23.27 -6.62
CA SER A 31 14.57 23.96 -7.15
C SER A 31 15.74 24.10 -6.16
N LYS A 32 15.50 23.87 -4.86
CA LYS A 32 16.51 23.86 -3.80
C LYS A 32 17.05 22.46 -3.51
N GLY A 33 16.55 21.43 -4.20
CA GLY A 33 16.93 20.03 -3.95
C GLY A 33 16.24 19.42 -2.73
N GLU A 34 15.17 20.02 -2.22
CA GLU A 34 14.40 19.50 -1.08
C GLU A 34 13.13 18.79 -1.57
N VAL A 35 12.65 17.80 -0.83
CA VAL A 35 11.39 17.12 -1.14
C VAL A 35 10.23 18.10 -1.02
N ASP A 36 9.47 18.30 -2.11
CA ASP A 36 8.26 19.12 -2.13
C ASP A 36 7.09 18.37 -1.45
N PRO A 37 6.64 18.79 -0.26
CA PRO A 37 5.55 18.13 0.46
C PRO A 37 4.20 18.27 -0.26
N ASN A 38 4.06 19.25 -1.18
CA ASN A 38 2.82 19.47 -1.93
C ASN A 38 2.76 18.63 -3.21
N MET A 39 3.85 17.94 -3.57
CA MET A 39 3.87 17.05 -4.72
C MET A 39 2.81 15.95 -4.55
N TYR A 40 1.99 15.72 -5.57
CA TYR A 40 0.86 14.80 -5.54
C TYR A 40 1.23 13.34 -5.22
N ILE A 41 2.47 12.90 -5.43
CA ILE A 41 2.97 11.57 -5.01
C ILE A 41 3.59 11.56 -3.61
N VAL A 42 4.04 12.71 -3.11
CA VAL A 42 4.64 12.85 -1.76
C VAL A 42 3.55 13.03 -0.71
N LYS A 43 2.61 13.95 -0.97
CA LYS A 43 1.54 14.33 -0.04
C LYS A 43 0.75 13.13 0.50
N PRO A 44 0.36 12.10 -0.29
CA PRO A 44 -0.32 10.92 0.24
C PRO A 44 0.53 10.07 1.19
N SER A 45 1.86 10.14 1.08
CA SER A 45 2.80 9.42 1.95
C SER A 45 3.07 10.13 3.28
N MET A 46 2.62 11.38 3.44
CA MET A 46 2.77 12.14 4.69
C MET A 46 1.68 11.73 5.71
N TYR A 47 1.77 10.50 6.22
CA TYR A 47 0.72 9.89 7.04
C TYR A 47 0.33 10.71 8.27
N TYR A 48 1.27 11.42 8.90
CA TYR A 48 0.99 12.21 10.09
C TYR A 48 -0.06 13.31 9.83
N ILE A 49 0.02 13.99 8.69
CA ILE A 49 -0.93 15.04 8.29
C ILE A 49 -2.34 14.47 8.16
N HIS A 50 -2.46 13.31 7.50
CA HIS A 50 -3.76 12.66 7.30
C HIS A 50 -4.31 12.11 8.62
N MET A 51 -3.45 11.52 9.45
CA MET A 51 -3.82 10.94 10.74
C MET A 51 -4.29 12.01 11.73
N GLU A 52 -3.65 13.18 11.78
CA GLU A 52 -4.12 14.30 12.60
C GLU A 52 -5.55 14.71 12.26
N ASN A 53 -5.93 14.69 10.97
CA ASN A 53 -7.29 15.02 10.56
C ASN A 53 -8.30 13.95 10.97
N VAL A 54 -7.95 12.67 10.88
CA VAL A 54 -8.82 11.57 11.34
C VAL A 54 -9.02 11.64 12.86
N LEU A 55 -7.95 11.93 13.62
CA LEU A 55 -7.97 12.02 15.08
C LEU A 55 -8.78 13.20 15.63
N LYS A 56 -9.17 14.18 14.80
CA LYS A 56 -10.13 15.23 15.18
C LYS A 56 -11.54 14.67 15.42
N PHE A 57 -11.87 13.54 14.81
CA PHE A 57 -13.23 12.97 14.82
C PHE A 57 -13.31 11.60 15.48
N PHE A 58 -12.23 10.81 15.41
CA PHE A 58 -12.19 9.46 15.93
C PHE A 58 -11.14 9.34 17.03
N LYS A 59 -11.50 8.65 18.12
CA LYS A 59 -10.53 8.28 19.15
C LYS A 59 -9.55 7.25 18.60
N ARG A 60 -8.36 7.20 19.19
CA ARG A 60 -7.28 6.30 18.74
C ARG A 60 -7.66 4.82 18.76
N ASP A 61 -8.45 4.41 19.74
CA ASP A 61 -8.98 3.04 19.88
C ASP A 61 -10.02 2.67 18.81
N GLN A 62 -10.55 3.63 18.07
CA GLN A 62 -11.45 3.42 16.92
C GLN A 62 -10.68 3.35 15.58
N ILE A 63 -9.35 3.37 15.60
CA ILE A 63 -8.51 3.35 14.41
C ILE A 63 -7.50 2.21 14.50
N LEU A 64 -7.62 1.25 13.57
CA LEU A 64 -6.63 0.20 13.40
C LEU A 64 -5.65 0.57 12.28
N VAL A 65 -4.38 0.77 12.64
CA VAL A 65 -3.28 0.88 11.66
C VAL A 65 -2.76 -0.52 11.34
N VAL A 66 -2.78 -0.85 10.04
CA VAL A 66 -2.31 -2.13 9.51
C VAL A 66 -0.95 -1.95 8.83
N ASP A 67 -0.02 -2.84 9.14
CA ASP A 67 1.26 -2.93 8.44
C ASP A 67 1.04 -3.57 7.05
N GLY A 68 1.23 -2.78 6.00
CA GLY A 68 1.06 -3.23 4.62
C GLY A 68 2.11 -4.24 4.16
N SER A 69 3.33 -4.16 4.70
CA SER A 69 4.41 -5.09 4.40
C SER A 69 4.13 -6.45 5.04
N GLN A 70 3.64 -6.46 6.29
CA GLN A 70 3.16 -7.69 6.94
C GLN A 70 1.96 -8.27 6.20
N MET A 71 0.94 -7.46 5.88
CA MET A 71 -0.26 -7.90 5.15
C MET A 71 0.08 -8.57 3.81
N SER A 72 1.16 -8.14 3.15
CA SER A 72 1.58 -8.73 1.87
C SER A 72 2.33 -10.07 2.04
N LYS A 73 3.13 -10.20 3.11
CA LYS A 73 4.02 -11.36 3.35
C LYS A 73 3.39 -12.46 4.21
N ASP A 74 2.55 -12.05 5.16
CA ASP A 74 1.88 -12.91 6.14
C ASP A 74 0.55 -12.26 6.56
N PRO A 75 -0.50 -12.39 5.73
CA PRO A 75 -1.79 -11.72 5.96
C PRO A 75 -2.59 -12.29 7.13
N LEU A 76 -2.37 -13.56 7.52
CA LEU A 76 -3.26 -14.23 8.47
C LEU A 76 -3.30 -13.54 9.85
N PRO A 77 -2.17 -13.21 10.52
CA PRO A 77 -2.21 -12.53 11.81
C PRO A 77 -2.82 -11.13 11.71
N VAL A 78 -2.62 -10.45 10.57
CA VAL A 78 -3.18 -9.12 10.32
C VAL A 78 -4.71 -9.18 10.21
N LEU A 79 -5.23 -10.16 9.48
CA LEU A 79 -6.66 -10.38 9.30
C LEU A 79 -7.34 -10.79 10.61
N GLN A 80 -6.72 -11.67 11.39
CA GLN A 80 -7.25 -12.05 12.71
C GLN A 80 -7.28 -10.86 13.68
N LYS A 81 -6.25 -9.99 13.63
CA LYS A 81 -6.24 -8.73 14.39
C LYS A 81 -7.38 -7.80 13.95
N LEU A 82 -7.67 -7.73 12.65
CA LEU A 82 -8.78 -6.96 12.10
C LEU A 82 -10.14 -7.51 12.58
N GLU A 83 -10.34 -8.83 12.56
CA GLU A 83 -11.56 -9.47 13.06
C GLU A 83 -11.79 -9.16 14.54
N LYS A 84 -10.74 -9.27 15.36
CA LYS A 84 -10.80 -8.91 16.78
C LYS A 84 -11.10 -7.43 17.00
N PHE A 85 -10.52 -6.55 16.19
CA PHE A 85 -10.76 -5.10 16.27
C PHE A 85 -12.19 -4.73 15.91
N LEU A 86 -12.79 -5.43 14.94
CA LEU A 86 -14.18 -5.24 14.52
C LEU A 86 -15.20 -5.97 15.41
N ASP A 87 -14.73 -6.75 16.38
CA ASP A 87 -15.54 -7.62 17.25
C ASP A 87 -16.44 -8.59 16.44
N ILE A 88 -15.85 -9.24 15.44
CA ILE A 88 -16.52 -10.26 14.62
C ILE A 88 -15.93 -11.66 14.85
N PRO A 89 -16.70 -12.73 14.61
CA PRO A 89 -16.18 -14.09 14.70
C PRO A 89 -14.98 -14.30 13.78
N GLN A 90 -14.00 -15.05 14.27
CA GLN A 90 -12.82 -15.40 13.49
C GLN A 90 -13.21 -16.32 12.33
N TRP A 91 -13.01 -15.84 11.11
CA TRP A 91 -13.30 -16.53 9.87
C TRP A 91 -12.01 -16.88 9.11
N TYR A 92 -10.99 -16.02 9.15
CA TYR A 92 -9.72 -16.25 8.48
C TYR A 92 -8.84 -17.30 9.19
N ASN A 93 -8.34 -18.25 8.40
CA ASN A 93 -7.42 -19.31 8.81
C ASN A 93 -6.47 -19.65 7.65
N GLU A 94 -5.55 -20.60 7.87
CA GLU A 94 -4.56 -21.01 6.87
C GLU A 94 -5.20 -21.63 5.61
N GLU A 95 -6.32 -22.35 5.75
CA GLU A 95 -7.01 -23.00 4.62
C GLU A 95 -7.65 -21.98 3.65
N ARG A 96 -8.04 -20.81 4.17
CA ARG A 96 -8.66 -19.73 3.40
C ARG A 96 -7.67 -18.81 2.71
N LEU A 97 -6.36 -18.97 2.94
CA LEU A 97 -5.32 -18.13 2.36
C LEU A 97 -4.35 -19.00 1.56
N TYR A 98 -4.25 -18.71 0.28
CA TYR A 98 -3.41 -19.46 -0.64
C TYR A 98 -2.30 -18.59 -1.19
N TYR A 99 -1.03 -18.95 -0.96
CA TYR A 99 0.09 -18.23 -1.55
C TYR A 99 0.31 -18.65 -3.01
N ASN A 100 0.05 -17.74 -3.95
CA ASN A 100 0.31 -17.99 -5.36
C ASN A 100 1.76 -17.60 -5.71
N LYS A 101 2.64 -18.60 -5.85
CA LYS A 101 4.07 -18.39 -6.18
C LYS A 101 4.30 -17.62 -7.47
N SER A 102 3.53 -17.91 -8.52
CA SER A 102 3.66 -17.23 -9.81
C SER A 102 3.27 -15.76 -9.73
N LYS A 103 2.29 -15.44 -8.87
CA LYS A 103 1.87 -14.07 -8.64
C LYS A 103 2.76 -13.34 -7.61
N GLY A 104 3.37 -14.08 -6.68
CA GLY A 104 4.15 -13.54 -5.56
C GLY A 104 3.31 -12.96 -4.42
N PHE A 105 2.00 -13.27 -4.37
CA PHE A 105 1.08 -12.74 -3.38
C PHE A 105 0.09 -13.80 -2.89
N TYR A 106 -0.47 -13.58 -1.70
CA TYR A 106 -1.61 -14.34 -1.20
C TYR A 106 -2.89 -14.03 -1.99
N CYS A 107 -3.69 -15.07 -2.19
CA CYS A 107 -5.03 -15.07 -2.75
C CYS A 107 -6.00 -15.66 -1.72
N MET A 108 -7.29 -15.38 -1.87
CA MET A 108 -8.32 -15.95 -1.00
C MET A 108 -8.81 -17.28 -1.58
N ASN A 109 -8.93 -18.29 -0.73
CA ASN A 109 -9.58 -19.55 -1.05
C ASN A 109 -10.99 -19.55 -0.45
N ILE A 110 -12.00 -19.49 -1.32
CA ILE A 110 -13.42 -19.49 -0.93
C ILE A 110 -14.04 -20.77 -1.46
N ASN A 111 -14.23 -21.78 -0.61
CA ASN A 111 -14.82 -23.06 -0.97
C ASN A 111 -14.12 -23.73 -2.17
N HIS A 112 -12.79 -23.77 -2.16
CA HIS A 112 -11.93 -24.28 -3.24
C HIS A 112 -11.87 -23.41 -4.51
N ASP A 113 -12.51 -22.24 -4.51
CA ASP A 113 -12.35 -21.23 -5.54
C ASP A 113 -11.28 -20.20 -5.14
N ILE A 114 -10.14 -20.21 -5.85
CA ILE A 114 -9.01 -19.33 -5.58
C ILE A 114 -9.20 -17.99 -6.28
N LYS A 115 -9.46 -16.95 -5.48
CA LYS A 115 -9.64 -15.57 -5.95
C LYS A 115 -8.42 -14.73 -5.60
N CYS A 116 -7.67 -14.38 -6.64
CA CYS A 116 -6.55 -13.44 -6.53
C CYS A 116 -7.00 -12.02 -6.85
N LEU A 117 -6.30 -11.02 -6.31
CA LEU A 117 -6.46 -9.62 -6.74
C LEU A 117 -6.19 -9.47 -8.25
N ASN A 118 -6.71 -8.42 -8.88
CA ASN A 118 -6.47 -8.19 -10.31
C ASN A 118 -5.00 -7.88 -10.64
N SER A 119 -4.66 -7.87 -11.94
CA SER A 119 -3.31 -7.60 -12.46
C SER A 119 -2.80 -6.19 -12.14
N ALA A 120 -3.68 -5.26 -11.79
CA ALA A 120 -3.28 -3.92 -11.37
C ALA A 120 -2.67 -3.89 -9.95
N LYS A 121 -2.77 -4.98 -9.18
CA LYS A 121 -2.20 -5.11 -7.82
C LYS A 121 -0.93 -5.96 -7.85
N GLY A 122 0.09 -5.53 -7.12
CA GLY A 122 1.37 -6.24 -7.03
C GLY A 122 2.32 -5.98 -8.20
N ARG A 123 2.30 -4.76 -8.75
CA ARG A 123 3.21 -4.36 -9.83
C ARG A 123 4.64 -4.27 -9.30
N GLU A 124 5.59 -4.66 -10.13
CA GLU A 124 7.00 -4.49 -9.81
C GLU A 124 7.33 -3.00 -9.67
N HIS A 125 8.05 -2.66 -8.60
CA HIS A 125 8.51 -1.30 -8.39
C HIS A 125 9.77 -1.05 -9.22
N PRO A 126 9.92 0.13 -9.83
CA PRO A 126 11.14 0.48 -10.54
C PRO A 126 12.34 0.48 -9.59
N THR A 127 13.49 0.01 -10.08
CA THR A 127 14.76 0.19 -9.38
C THR A 127 15.04 1.68 -9.26
N LEU A 128 15.36 2.13 -8.05
CA LEU A 128 15.77 3.50 -7.81
C LEU A 128 17.29 3.58 -7.95
N ASP A 129 17.77 4.51 -8.76
CA ASP A 129 19.21 4.84 -8.79
C ASP A 129 19.63 5.34 -7.41
N SER A 130 20.78 4.85 -6.94
CA SER A 130 21.37 5.20 -5.64
C SER A 130 22.04 6.57 -5.65
#